data_AF-A0A348ZZ54-F1
#
_entry.id   AF-A0A348ZZ54-F1
#
_cell.length_a   1.000
_cell.length_b   1.000
_cell.length_c   1.000
_cell.angle_alpha   90.00
_cell.angle_beta   90.00
_cell.angle_gamma   90.00
#
_symmetry.space_group_name_H-M   'P 1'
#
loop_
_entity.id
_entity.type
_entity.pdbx_description
1 polymer ?
#
loop_
_entity_poly.entity_id
_entity_poly.type
_entity_poly.pdbx_seq_one_letter_code
_entity_poly.pdbx_strand_id
1 'polypeptide(L)'
;MAENCTYAARLGKDNGVLVLSGMELQTSEELHLLAIFGDHEAAMELQEYVYSNLPSVPNNPDYFGDQVVVDEKDVIIRSEERLLLNSTALSINEAVLWIKERGGIVIPSHIDSSAFSIVSQLGYVPPGLPFDALEIEKMEKLETIRPFVMAKDTPLVTFSDAHYLKDIGRRRTLLEMERPSYEGVVEALGHLPTIRGGTPYPC
;
A
#
# COMPACT_ATOMS: atom_id res chain seq x y z
N MET A 1 6.92 -5.92 -7.06
CA MET A 1 7.82 -7.04 -6.69
C MET A 1 7.54 -7.48 -5.27
N ALA A 2 6.57 -8.38 -5.10
CA ALA A 2 6.25 -9.01 -3.83
C ALA A 2 7.32 -10.04 -3.40
N GLU A 3 8.24 -10.45 -4.27
CA GLU A 3 9.29 -11.41 -3.92
C GLU A 3 10.23 -10.87 -2.82
N ASN A 4 10.45 -9.56 -2.78
CA ASN A 4 11.23 -8.93 -1.71
C ASN A 4 10.58 -9.12 -0.33
N CYS A 5 9.25 -9.30 -0.27
CA CYS A 5 8.56 -9.56 0.99
C CYS A 5 9.00 -10.89 1.62
N THR A 6 9.35 -11.91 0.83
CA THR A 6 9.82 -13.20 1.38
C THR A 6 11.07 -13.01 2.23
N TYR A 7 12.04 -12.27 1.69
CA TYR A 7 13.34 -12.04 2.31
C TYR A 7 13.23 -11.07 3.47
N ALA A 8 12.44 -10.00 3.31
CA ALA A 8 12.13 -9.07 4.38
C ALA A 8 11.44 -9.78 5.56
N ALA A 9 10.48 -10.70 5.30
CA ALA A 9 9.78 -11.43 6.34
C ALA A 9 10.67 -12.41 7.12
N ARG A 10 11.62 -13.06 6.45
CA ARG A 10 12.64 -13.89 7.12
C ARG A 10 13.51 -13.06 8.06
N LEU A 11 14.06 -11.96 7.55
CA LEU A 11 14.86 -11.02 8.35
C LEU A 11 14.05 -10.45 9.52
N GLY A 12 12.81 -10.05 9.27
CA GLY A 12 11.90 -9.53 10.30
C GLY A 12 11.70 -10.55 11.42
N LYS A 13 11.39 -11.80 11.07
CA LYS A 13 11.21 -12.88 12.04
C LYS A 13 12.44 -13.09 12.92
N ASP A 14 13.63 -13.12 12.33
CA ASP A 14 14.89 -13.30 13.07
C ASP A 14 15.22 -12.11 14.00
N ASN A 15 14.64 -10.94 13.73
CA ASN A 15 14.83 -9.72 14.50
C ASN A 15 13.62 -9.33 15.37
N GLY A 16 12.59 -10.17 15.47
CA GLY A 16 11.39 -9.89 16.26
C GLY A 16 10.50 -8.78 15.70
N VAL A 17 10.58 -8.53 14.39
CA VAL A 17 9.77 -7.57 13.65
C VAL A 17 8.74 -8.32 12.80
N LEU A 18 7.45 -8.02 13.00
CA LEU A 18 6.41 -8.50 12.09
C LEU A 18 6.53 -7.77 10.76
N VAL A 19 6.64 -8.52 9.67
CA VAL A 19 6.59 -8.01 8.30
C VAL A 19 5.37 -8.60 7.63
N LEU A 20 4.49 -7.73 7.12
CA LEU A 20 3.37 -8.13 6.28
C LEU A 20 3.79 -8.11 4.81
N SER A 21 3.25 -9.04 4.02
CA SER A 21 3.57 -9.12 2.60
C SER A 21 2.58 -8.30 1.78
N GLY A 22 3.03 -7.72 0.68
CA GLY A 22 2.15 -6.89 -0.13
C GLY A 22 2.86 -6.16 -1.25
N MET A 23 2.14 -5.24 -1.87
CA MET A 23 2.70 -4.28 -2.80
C MET A 23 1.87 -3.01 -2.83
N GLU A 24 2.51 -1.92 -3.25
CA GLU A 24 1.80 -0.79 -3.83
C GLU A 24 1.66 -1.05 -5.33
N LEU A 25 0.44 -0.98 -5.85
CA LEU A 25 0.17 -1.08 -7.28
C LEU A 25 -0.43 0.24 -7.80
N GLN A 26 -0.10 0.57 -9.04
CA GLN A 26 -0.73 1.67 -9.78
C GLN A 26 -1.82 1.10 -10.69
N THR A 27 -3.08 1.50 -10.48
CA THR A 27 -4.21 1.06 -11.30
C THR A 27 -4.28 1.81 -12.63
N SER A 28 -5.20 1.43 -13.50
CA SER A 28 -5.43 2.04 -14.81
C SER A 28 -5.81 3.53 -14.74
N GLU A 29 -6.41 3.94 -13.63
CA GLU A 29 -6.75 5.32 -13.30
C GLU A 29 -5.57 6.12 -12.76
N GLU A 30 -4.36 5.55 -12.78
CA GLU A 30 -3.13 6.13 -12.25
C GLU A 30 -3.29 6.50 -10.78
N LEU A 31 -3.89 5.62 -9.97
CA LEU A 31 -3.96 5.76 -8.52
C LEU A 31 -3.17 4.64 -7.85
N HIS A 32 -2.48 4.99 -6.78
CA HIS A 32 -1.75 4.04 -5.96
C HIS A 32 -2.65 3.40 -4.92
N LEU A 33 -2.48 2.09 -4.76
CA LEU A 33 -3.25 1.27 -3.84
C LEU A 33 -2.27 0.35 -3.11
N LEU A 34 -2.24 0.40 -1.79
CA LEU A 34 -1.57 -0.60 -0.97
C LEU A 34 -2.46 -1.84 -0.86
N ALA A 35 -1.88 -2.97 -1.20
CA ALA A 35 -2.45 -4.30 -1.03
C ALA A 35 -1.57 -5.11 -0.07
N ILE A 36 -2.10 -5.45 1.10
CA ILE A 36 -1.34 -6.11 2.17
C ILE A 36 -2.03 -7.40 2.58
N PHE A 37 -1.26 -8.46 2.77
CA PHE A 37 -1.72 -9.80 3.12
C PHE A 37 -0.95 -10.33 4.33
N GLY A 38 -1.62 -11.17 5.12
CA GLY A 38 -0.98 -11.94 6.20
C GLY A 38 -0.19 -13.13 5.68
N ASP A 39 -0.48 -13.56 4.45
CA ASP A 39 0.14 -14.69 3.79
C ASP A 39 1.00 -14.23 2.61
N HIS A 40 2.17 -14.85 2.45
CA HIS A 40 3.11 -14.45 1.41
C HIS A 40 2.63 -14.90 0.02
N GLU A 41 1.99 -16.06 -0.04
CA GLU A 41 1.47 -16.69 -1.23
C GLU A 41 0.42 -15.79 -1.91
N ALA A 42 -0.48 -15.17 -1.15
CA ALA A 42 -1.46 -14.23 -1.68
C ALA A 42 -0.82 -12.97 -2.29
N ALA A 43 0.27 -12.47 -1.71
CA ALA A 43 1.01 -11.33 -2.28
C ALA A 43 1.73 -11.72 -3.58
N MET A 44 2.23 -12.96 -3.67
CA MET A 44 2.81 -13.51 -4.90
C MET A 44 1.76 -13.72 -6.00
N GLU A 45 0.57 -14.23 -5.65
CA GLU A 45 -0.56 -14.31 -6.58
C GLU A 45 -0.95 -12.92 -7.11
N LEU A 46 -0.97 -11.90 -6.24
CA LEU A 46 -1.27 -10.53 -6.67
C LEU A 46 -0.22 -10.04 -7.65
N GLN A 47 1.04 -10.34 -7.39
CA GLN A 47 2.11 -9.99 -8.31
C GLN A 47 1.89 -10.62 -9.69
N GLU A 48 1.62 -11.92 -9.77
CA GLU A 48 1.38 -12.59 -11.05
C GLU A 48 0.19 -11.96 -11.78
N TYR A 49 -0.87 -11.63 -11.04
CA TYR A 49 -2.04 -10.95 -11.58
C TYR A 49 -1.70 -9.57 -12.13
N VAL A 50 -0.99 -8.73 -11.35
CA VAL A 50 -0.50 -7.42 -11.77
C VAL A 50 0.41 -7.54 -13.00
N TYR A 51 1.35 -8.49 -12.99
CA TYR A 51 2.32 -8.68 -14.06
C TYR A 51 1.68 -9.13 -15.37
N SER A 52 0.60 -9.92 -15.31
CA SER A 52 -0.18 -10.28 -16.50
C SER A 52 -0.94 -9.09 -17.10
N ASN A 53 -1.12 -8.02 -16.33
CA ASN A 53 -1.82 -6.79 -16.72
C ASN A 53 -0.88 -5.57 -16.87
N LEU A 54 0.44 -5.76 -16.78
CA LEU A 54 1.41 -4.71 -17.05
C LEU A 54 1.71 -4.61 -18.55
N PRO A 55 1.96 -3.40 -19.08
CA PRO A 55 2.40 -3.25 -20.46
C PRO A 55 3.78 -3.89 -20.64
N SER A 56 4.03 -4.43 -21.83
CA SER A 56 5.32 -5.04 -22.19
C SER A 56 6.36 -3.98 -22.55
N VAL A 57 6.70 -3.11 -21.59
CA VAL A 57 7.70 -2.05 -21.73
C VAL A 57 8.97 -2.42 -20.97
N PRO A 58 10.16 -2.46 -21.60
CA PRO A 58 11.40 -2.76 -20.90
C PRO A 58 11.83 -1.59 -20.01
N ASN A 59 12.43 -1.91 -18.87
CA ASN A 59 13.10 -0.96 -18.01
C ASN A 59 14.38 -0.43 -18.68
N ASN A 60 14.70 0.84 -18.45
CA ASN A 60 16.00 1.40 -18.75
C ASN A 60 16.70 1.76 -17.43
N PRO A 61 17.59 0.88 -16.92
CA PRO A 61 18.23 1.07 -15.62
C PRO A 61 19.04 2.37 -15.50
N ASP A 62 19.60 2.88 -16.60
CA ASP A 62 20.36 4.14 -16.61
C ASP A 62 19.48 5.36 -16.29
N TYR A 63 18.16 5.25 -16.51
CA TYR A 63 17.21 6.35 -16.31
C TYR A 63 16.29 6.11 -15.11
N PHE A 64 15.75 4.90 -14.97
CA PHE A 64 14.76 4.56 -13.93
C PHE A 64 15.36 3.81 -12.73
N GLY A 65 16.64 3.44 -12.81
CA GLY A 65 17.31 2.65 -11.78
C GLY A 65 17.08 1.14 -11.91
N ASP A 66 17.85 0.40 -11.13
CA ASP A 66 17.75 -1.05 -11.03
C ASP A 66 16.48 -1.46 -10.28
N GLN A 67 15.77 -2.44 -10.82
CA GLN A 67 14.62 -3.07 -10.18
C GLN A 67 15.01 -4.50 -9.84
N VAL A 68 15.42 -4.73 -8.60
CA VAL A 68 16.02 -6.01 -8.18
C VAL A 68 15.24 -6.67 -7.07
N VAL A 69 15.31 -8.00 -7.05
CA VAL A 69 15.00 -8.82 -5.90
C VAL A 69 16.31 -9.14 -5.19
N VAL A 70 16.36 -8.84 -3.91
CA VAL A 70 17.56 -9.01 -3.07
C VAL A 70 17.23 -9.94 -1.91
N ASP A 71 18.10 -10.93 -1.66
CA ASP A 71 17.93 -11.87 -0.57
C ASP A 71 18.41 -11.31 0.79
N GLU A 72 18.30 -12.11 1.85
CA GLU A 72 18.70 -11.70 3.19
C GLU A 72 20.22 -11.50 3.39
N LYS A 73 21.03 -11.77 2.37
CA LYS A 73 22.50 -11.66 2.37
C LYS A 73 22.99 -10.56 1.44
N ASP A 74 22.12 -9.64 1.06
CA ASP A 74 22.39 -8.57 0.10
C ASP A 74 22.79 -9.09 -1.29
N VAL A 75 22.36 -10.31 -1.66
CA VAL A 75 22.63 -10.88 -2.98
C VAL A 75 21.46 -10.57 -3.91
N ILE A 76 21.74 -9.99 -5.08
CA ILE A 76 20.76 -9.83 -6.15
C ILE A 76 20.46 -11.21 -6.74
N ILE A 77 19.24 -11.68 -6.56
CA ILE A 77 18.80 -12.99 -7.08
C ILE A 77 18.04 -12.89 -8.40
N ARG A 78 17.48 -11.71 -8.70
CA ARG A 78 16.76 -11.42 -9.94
C ARG A 78 16.81 -9.93 -10.23
N SER A 79 16.98 -9.57 -11.50
CA SER A 79 16.68 -8.23 -12.01
C SER A 79 15.41 -8.28 -12.84
N GLU A 80 14.51 -7.32 -12.62
CA GLU A 80 13.27 -7.18 -13.39
C GLU A 80 13.53 -6.39 -14.68
N GLU A 81 13.20 -7.01 -15.82
CA GLU A 81 13.39 -6.42 -17.14
C GLU A 81 12.24 -5.50 -17.56
N ARG A 82 11.03 -5.67 -17.00
CA ARG A 82 9.86 -4.83 -17.30
C ARG A 82 9.88 -3.55 -16.49
N LEU A 83 9.52 -2.41 -17.06
CA LEU A 83 9.39 -1.14 -16.32
C LEU A 83 8.17 -1.20 -15.39
N LEU A 84 8.41 -1.28 -14.07
CA LEU A 84 7.38 -1.43 -13.05
C LEU A 84 6.69 -0.11 -12.65
N LEU A 85 7.20 1.02 -13.13
CA LEU A 85 6.56 2.35 -12.93
C LEU A 85 5.30 2.55 -13.77
N ASN A 86 4.94 1.60 -14.64
CA ASN A 86 3.75 1.69 -15.46
C ASN A 86 2.49 1.34 -14.67
N SER A 87 1.38 2.00 -15.03
CA SER A 87 0.04 1.55 -14.64
C SER A 87 -0.24 0.14 -15.12
N THR A 88 -0.92 -0.63 -14.28
CA THR A 88 -1.58 -1.87 -14.69
C THR A 88 -2.84 -1.56 -15.49
N ALA A 89 -3.33 -2.53 -16.27
CA ALA A 89 -4.64 -2.45 -16.91
C ALA A 89 -5.82 -2.66 -15.94
N LEU A 90 -5.55 -2.93 -14.66
CA LEU A 90 -6.58 -3.18 -13.65
C LEU A 90 -7.20 -1.87 -13.22
N SER A 91 -8.53 -1.78 -13.26
CA SER A 91 -9.26 -0.69 -12.61
C SER A 91 -9.18 -0.78 -11.09
N ILE A 92 -9.50 0.33 -10.40
CA ILE A 92 -9.60 0.32 -8.94
C ILE A 92 -10.61 -0.73 -8.44
N ASN A 93 -11.72 -0.90 -9.15
CA ASN A 93 -12.75 -1.87 -8.78
C ASN A 93 -12.23 -3.31 -8.89
N GLU A 94 -11.56 -3.64 -9.99
CA GLU A 94 -10.98 -4.97 -10.21
C GLU A 94 -9.89 -5.29 -9.19
N ALA A 95 -8.97 -4.34 -8.96
CA ALA A 95 -7.91 -4.48 -7.97
C ALA A 95 -8.47 -4.70 -6.56
N VAL A 96 -9.37 -3.81 -6.12
CA VAL A 96 -10.00 -3.89 -4.78
C VAL A 96 -10.72 -5.22 -4.61
N LEU A 97 -11.56 -5.61 -5.58
CA LEU A 97 -12.32 -6.86 -5.49
C LEU A 97 -11.38 -8.07 -5.40
N TRP A 98 -10.37 -8.14 -6.26
CA TRP A 98 -9.41 -9.24 -6.29
C TRP A 98 -8.68 -9.39 -4.94
N ILE A 99 -8.25 -8.27 -4.34
CA ILE A 99 -7.53 -8.27 -3.06
C ILE A 99 -8.47 -8.68 -1.93
N LYS A 100 -9.69 -8.14 -1.87
CA LYS A 100 -10.65 -8.46 -0.81
C LYS A 100 -11.14 -9.92 -0.87
N GLU A 101 -11.33 -10.49 -2.06
CA GLU A 101 -11.68 -11.90 -2.23
C GLU A 101 -10.63 -12.86 -1.66
N ARG A 102 -9.38 -12.39 -1.54
CA ARG A 102 -8.25 -13.13 -0.94
C ARG A 102 -7.94 -12.67 0.48
N GLY A 103 -8.86 -11.95 1.11
CA GLY A 103 -8.75 -11.53 2.50
C GLY A 103 -7.67 -10.49 2.75
N GLY A 104 -7.20 -9.78 1.73
CA GLY A 104 -6.20 -8.71 1.85
C GLY A 104 -6.78 -7.40 2.42
N ILE A 105 -5.88 -6.59 2.96
CA ILE A 105 -6.09 -5.19 3.32
C ILE A 105 -5.90 -4.33 2.07
N VAL A 106 -6.80 -3.38 1.86
CA VAL A 106 -6.79 -2.43 0.75
C VAL A 106 -6.82 -1.00 1.28
N ILE A 107 -5.79 -0.22 0.95
CA ILE A 107 -5.65 1.16 1.41
C ILE A 107 -5.24 2.04 0.21
N PRO A 108 -6.08 2.97 -0.26
CA PRO A 108 -5.66 3.98 -1.23
C PRO A 108 -4.51 4.81 -0.64
N SER A 109 -3.38 4.84 -1.34
CA SER A 109 -2.20 5.57 -0.88
C SER A 109 -2.44 7.08 -0.97
N HIS A 110 -1.80 7.82 -0.06
CA HIS A 110 -1.63 9.29 -0.08
C HIS A 110 -2.80 10.07 -0.74
N ILE A 111 -4.02 9.94 -0.22
CA ILE A 111 -5.25 10.51 -0.81
C ILE A 111 -5.20 12.04 -0.98
N ASP A 112 -4.28 12.71 -0.29
CA ASP A 112 -4.02 14.15 -0.29
C ASP A 112 -2.85 14.58 -1.21
N SER A 113 -2.25 13.63 -1.94
CA SER A 113 -1.26 13.89 -2.98
C SER A 113 -1.90 14.50 -4.23
N SER A 114 -1.16 15.37 -4.90
CA SER A 114 -1.58 16.01 -6.16
C SER A 114 -1.40 15.11 -7.39
N ALA A 115 -0.72 13.98 -7.22
CA ALA A 115 -0.49 12.98 -8.27
C ALA A 115 -0.66 11.59 -7.67
N PHE A 116 -1.10 10.66 -8.50
CA PHE A 116 -1.28 9.26 -8.14
C PHE A 116 -2.24 8.98 -6.97
N SER A 117 -3.07 9.94 -6.58
CA SER A 117 -4.04 9.78 -5.50
C SER A 117 -5.45 9.63 -6.06
N ILE A 118 -6.31 8.93 -5.31
CA ILE A 118 -7.71 8.75 -5.69
C ILE A 118 -8.45 10.08 -5.84
N VAL A 119 -8.11 11.10 -5.04
CA VAL A 119 -8.74 12.43 -5.15
C VAL A 119 -8.20 13.20 -6.34
N SER A 120 -6.90 13.13 -6.65
CA SER A 120 -6.37 13.81 -7.84
C SER A 120 -6.91 13.21 -9.14
N GLN A 121 -7.18 11.89 -9.16
CA GLN A 121 -7.63 11.18 -10.36
C GLN A 121 -9.16 11.18 -10.53
N LEU A 122 -9.91 10.91 -9.45
CA LEU A 122 -11.37 10.78 -9.51
C LEU A 122 -12.11 12.02 -9.00
N GLY A 123 -11.41 12.95 -8.35
CA GLY A 123 -11.98 14.14 -7.71
C GLY A 123 -12.58 13.88 -6.34
N TYR A 124 -12.72 12.62 -5.92
CA TYR A 124 -13.27 12.22 -4.63
C TYR A 124 -12.91 10.77 -4.28
N VAL A 125 -12.98 10.42 -2.99
CA VAL A 125 -12.96 9.01 -2.55
C VAL A 125 -14.40 8.49 -2.60
N PRO A 126 -14.73 7.52 -3.47
CA PRO A 126 -16.08 7.03 -3.64
C PRO A 126 -16.57 6.27 -2.40
N PRO A 127 -17.88 6.32 -2.08
CA PRO A 127 -18.45 5.44 -1.07
C PRO A 127 -18.62 4.02 -1.63
N GLY A 128 -18.61 3.01 -0.76
CA GLY A 128 -19.01 1.64 -1.12
C GLY A 128 -17.89 0.74 -1.64
N LEU A 129 -16.68 1.26 -1.90
CA LEU A 129 -15.51 0.40 -2.05
C LEU A 129 -15.03 -0.07 -0.67
N PRO A 130 -14.75 -1.38 -0.50
CA PRO A 130 -14.37 -1.98 0.79
C PRO A 130 -12.91 -1.68 1.16
N PHE A 131 -12.56 -0.39 1.26
CA PHE A 131 -11.27 0.05 1.78
C PHE A 131 -11.20 -0.16 3.30
N ASP A 132 -10.08 -0.70 3.77
CA ASP A 132 -9.86 -0.95 5.20
C ASP A 132 -9.33 0.30 5.92
N ALA A 133 -8.64 1.18 5.19
CA ALA A 133 -8.26 2.52 5.63
C ALA A 133 -8.03 3.43 4.40
N LEU A 134 -7.84 4.73 4.63
CA LEU A 134 -7.34 5.68 3.65
C LEU A 134 -6.04 6.29 4.16
N GLU A 135 -4.98 6.26 3.35
CA GLU A 135 -3.72 6.88 3.75
C GLU A 135 -3.76 8.39 3.50
N ILE A 136 -3.42 9.17 4.51
CA ILE A 136 -3.10 10.59 4.37
C ILE A 136 -1.62 10.81 4.64
N GLU A 137 -0.93 11.42 3.67
CA GLU A 137 0.50 11.71 3.76
C GLU A 137 0.76 12.87 4.73
N LYS A 138 -0.06 13.92 4.66
CA LYS A 138 0.12 15.16 5.42
C LYS A 138 -1.15 15.45 6.22
N MET A 139 -1.09 15.19 7.52
CA MET A 139 -2.26 15.34 8.40
C MET A 139 -2.80 16.78 8.40
N GLU A 140 -1.95 17.78 8.17
CA GLU A 140 -2.35 19.18 8.03
C GLU A 140 -3.27 19.44 6.83
N LYS A 141 -3.28 18.57 5.81
CA LYS A 141 -4.20 18.65 4.66
C LYS A 141 -5.54 17.97 4.91
N LEU A 142 -5.74 17.32 6.06
CA LEU A 142 -6.97 16.57 6.34
C LEU A 142 -8.22 17.42 6.15
N GLU A 143 -8.23 18.64 6.68
CA GLU A 143 -9.39 19.53 6.55
C GLU A 143 -9.64 20.00 5.10
N THR A 144 -8.57 20.10 4.30
CA THR A 144 -8.67 20.44 2.88
C THR A 144 -9.24 19.28 2.05
N ILE A 145 -8.85 18.04 2.37
CA ILE A 145 -9.30 16.86 1.62
C ILE A 145 -10.67 16.35 2.11
N ARG A 146 -11.04 16.65 3.36
CA ARG A 146 -12.27 16.19 4.01
C ARG A 146 -13.52 16.34 3.14
N PRO A 147 -13.78 17.44 2.41
CA PRO A 147 -14.96 17.56 1.54
C PRO A 147 -15.02 16.53 0.40
N PHE A 148 -13.87 16.04 -0.06
CA PHE A 148 -13.75 15.11 -1.18
C PHE A 148 -13.83 13.64 -0.77
N VAL A 149 -13.88 13.32 0.53
CA VAL A 149 -13.93 11.93 0.98
C VAL A 149 -15.37 11.50 1.28
N MET A 150 -16.01 10.72 0.41
CA MET A 150 -17.37 10.22 0.67
C MET A 150 -17.39 8.96 1.55
N ALA A 151 -16.30 8.20 1.59
CA ALA A 151 -16.08 7.05 2.48
C ALA A 151 -15.81 7.48 3.93
N LYS A 152 -16.81 8.09 4.56
CA LYS A 152 -16.66 8.80 5.84
C LYS A 152 -16.42 7.91 7.06
N ASP A 153 -16.81 6.65 6.97
CA ASP A 153 -16.65 5.65 8.03
C ASP A 153 -15.33 4.85 7.88
N THR A 154 -14.54 5.14 6.85
CA THR A 154 -13.24 4.50 6.65
C THR A 154 -12.19 5.15 7.56
N PRO A 155 -11.39 4.35 8.29
CA PRO A 155 -10.32 4.86 9.13
C PRO A 155 -9.22 5.58 8.33
N LEU A 156 -8.46 6.46 9.00
CA LEU A 156 -7.26 7.06 8.40
C LEU A 156 -5.99 6.47 8.97
N VAL A 157 -5.01 6.35 8.09
CA VAL A 157 -3.65 5.90 8.39
C VAL A 157 -2.64 6.85 7.76
N THR A 158 -1.40 6.74 8.18
CA THR A 158 -0.26 7.42 7.55
C THR A 158 0.97 6.51 7.58
N PHE A 159 1.72 6.48 6.48
CA PHE A 159 2.96 5.73 6.35
C PHE A 159 4.09 6.63 5.84
N SER A 160 5.32 6.14 5.96
CA SER A 160 6.51 6.93 5.62
C SER A 160 6.81 7.01 4.13
N ASP A 161 6.25 6.10 3.31
CA ASP A 161 6.60 5.94 1.89
C ASP A 161 8.12 6.00 1.64
N ALA A 162 8.85 5.19 2.42
CA ALA A 162 10.28 5.33 2.57
C ALA A 162 11.04 4.69 1.39
N HIS A 163 11.78 5.53 0.66
CA HIS A 163 12.67 5.10 -0.42
C HIS A 163 14.15 4.99 0.03
N TYR A 164 14.47 5.50 1.22
CA TYR A 164 15.80 5.40 1.84
C TYR A 164 15.68 5.00 3.31
N LEU A 165 16.71 4.33 3.85
CA LEU A 165 16.73 3.85 5.24
C LEU A 165 16.41 4.93 6.28
N LYS A 166 16.92 6.15 6.08
CA LYS A 166 16.70 7.30 6.97
C LYS A 166 15.25 7.81 7.00
N ASP A 167 14.43 7.37 6.05
CA ASP A 167 13.04 7.81 5.91
C ASP A 167 12.06 6.81 6.54
N ILE A 168 12.50 5.60 6.88
CA ILE A 168 11.68 4.57 7.53
C ILE A 168 11.11 5.12 8.85
N GLY A 169 9.78 5.11 8.96
CA GLY A 169 9.07 5.49 10.19
C GLY A 169 8.98 7.00 10.44
N ARG A 170 9.37 7.86 9.48
CA ARG A 170 9.16 9.32 9.56
C ARG A 170 7.70 9.72 9.78
N ARG A 171 6.79 8.92 9.22
CA ARG A 171 5.36 8.91 9.52
C ARG A 171 4.96 7.46 9.79
N ARG A 172 4.02 7.30 10.71
CA ARG A 172 3.58 5.98 11.17
C ARG A 172 2.18 6.05 11.75
N THR A 173 1.47 4.95 11.63
CA THR A 173 0.21 4.71 12.33
C THR A 173 0.49 3.87 13.57
N LEU A 174 -0.01 4.31 14.73
CA LEU A 174 0.06 3.52 15.96
C LEU A 174 -1.16 2.62 16.05
N LEU A 175 -0.92 1.32 16.18
CA LEU A 175 -1.96 0.31 16.32
C LEU A 175 -1.81 -0.35 17.70
N GLU A 176 -2.91 -0.43 18.43
CA GLU A 176 -2.98 -1.15 19.71
C GLU A 176 -3.57 -2.53 19.47
N MET A 177 -2.85 -3.58 19.91
CA MET A 177 -3.26 -4.98 19.74
C MET A 177 -2.58 -5.84 20.81
N GLU A 178 -3.16 -7.00 21.12
CA GLU A 178 -2.60 -7.94 22.11
C GLU A 178 -1.24 -8.50 21.68
N ARG A 179 -1.10 -8.82 20.39
CA ARG A 179 0.12 -9.35 19.80
C ARG A 179 0.27 -8.88 18.35
N PRO A 180 1.50 -8.64 17.86
CA PRO A 180 1.73 -8.37 16.45
C PRO A 180 1.32 -9.57 15.59
N SER A 181 0.21 -9.46 14.87
CA SER A 181 -0.20 -10.40 13.81
C SER A 181 -0.98 -9.68 12.72
N TYR A 182 -1.19 -10.33 11.58
CA TYR A 182 -2.03 -9.80 10.52
C TYR A 182 -3.46 -9.52 11.00
N GLU A 183 -4.04 -10.48 11.73
CA GLU A 183 -5.39 -10.34 12.30
C GLU A 183 -5.46 -9.21 13.31
N GLY A 184 -4.42 -9.06 14.14
CA GLY A 184 -4.30 -7.94 15.08
C GLY A 184 -4.23 -6.59 14.37
N VAL A 185 -3.55 -6.52 13.21
CA VAL A 185 -3.55 -5.31 12.37
C VAL A 185 -4.93 -5.03 11.78
N VAL A 186 -5.59 -6.04 11.21
CA VAL A 186 -6.95 -5.90 10.65
C VAL A 186 -7.93 -5.40 11.71
N GLU A 187 -7.91 -5.99 12.91
CA GLU A 187 -8.75 -5.57 14.02
C GLU A 187 -8.43 -4.14 14.47
N ALA A 188 -7.15 -3.83 14.68
CA ALA A 188 -6.71 -2.52 15.16
C ALA A 188 -7.03 -1.38 14.17
N LEU A 189 -6.97 -1.64 12.86
CA LEU A 189 -7.40 -0.67 11.85
C LEU A 189 -8.86 -0.25 12.04
N GLY A 190 -9.75 -1.18 12.39
CA GLY A 190 -11.16 -0.90 12.65
C GLY A 190 -11.43 -0.02 13.88
N HIS A 191 -10.44 0.11 14.78
CA HIS A 191 -10.52 0.96 15.97
C HIS A 191 -9.93 2.36 15.77
N LEU A 192 -9.29 2.62 14.62
CA LEU A 192 -8.71 3.92 14.32
C LEU A 192 -9.81 4.98 14.09
N PRO A 193 -9.49 6.27 14.30
CA PRO A 193 -10.45 7.33 14.03
C PRO A 193 -10.84 7.36 12.55
N THR A 194 -12.04 7.87 12.28
CA THR A 194 -12.55 8.05 10.91
C THR A 194 -12.71 9.53 10.61
N ILE A 195 -12.96 9.88 9.35
CA ILE A 195 -13.23 11.28 8.98
C ILE A 195 -14.48 11.81 9.69
N ARG A 196 -15.49 10.99 9.99
CA ARG A 196 -16.65 11.43 10.78
C ARG A 196 -16.31 11.83 12.22
N GLY A 197 -15.27 11.24 12.80
CA GLY A 197 -15.04 11.24 14.25
C GLY A 197 -14.72 12.60 14.89
N GLY A 198 -14.37 13.64 14.12
CA GLY A 198 -14.10 14.99 14.65
C GLY A 198 -12.97 15.09 15.69
N THR A 199 -12.34 13.97 16.04
CA THR A 199 -11.24 13.91 17.00
C THR A 199 -9.96 14.39 16.33
N PRO A 200 -9.22 15.32 16.96
CA PRO A 200 -7.89 15.67 16.49
C PRO A 200 -7.02 14.40 16.54
N TYR A 201 -6.43 14.03 15.42
CA TYR A 201 -5.40 13.01 15.39
C TYR A 201 -4.23 13.49 16.26
N PRO A 202 -3.75 12.70 17.23
CA PRO A 202 -2.52 13.05 17.93
C PRO A 202 -1.37 13.02 16.91
N CYS A 203 -0.69 14.16 16.75
CA CYS A 203 0.59 14.26 16.04
C CYS A 203 1.69 13.47 16.73
#